data_AF-A0A850QV24-F1
#
_entry.id   AF-A0A850QV24-F1
#
_cell.length_a   1.000
_cell.length_b   1.000
_cell.length_c   1.000
_cell.angle_alpha   90.00
_cell.angle_beta   90.00
_cell.angle_gamma   90.00
#
_symmetry.space_group_name_H-M   'P 1'
#
loop_
_entity.id
_entity.type
_entity.pdbx_description
1 polymer ?
#
loop_
_entity_poly.entity_id
_entity_poly.type
_entity_poly.pdbx_seq_one_letter_code
_entity_poly.pdbx_strand_id
1 'polypeptide(L)'
;LSIYSLTYVHSYSNTYQYKTVEYKTCDCFFIVKLDQKPTVIAQDDVAEVQWVNIHNINITQFAFSSTQQAIEHLKNQANSRQEMVHQAQRLGGY
;
A
#
# COMPACT_ATOMS: atom_id res chain seq x y z
N LEU A 1 16.40 4.36 8.15
CA LEU A 1 15.66 4.32 6.87
C LEU A 1 15.91 5.63 6.14
N SER A 2 16.44 5.61 4.93
CA SER A 2 16.52 6.82 4.08
C SER A 2 15.29 6.87 3.21
N ILE A 3 14.48 7.91 3.38
CA ILE A 3 13.26 8.17 2.60
C ILE A 3 13.54 9.40 1.76
N TYR A 4 13.49 9.25 0.43
CA TYR A 4 13.70 10.38 -0.48
C TYR A 4 12.38 10.93 -1.05
N SER A 5 11.26 10.23 -0.81
CA SER A 5 9.95 10.68 -1.23
C SER A 5 8.86 10.10 -0.34
N LEU A 6 7.92 10.96 0.06
CA LEU A 6 6.68 10.62 0.75
C LEU A 6 5.55 11.27 -0.05
N THR A 7 4.58 10.49 -0.50
CA THR A 7 3.47 10.98 -1.32
C THR A 7 2.16 10.50 -0.75
N TYR A 8 1.26 11.43 -0.45
CA TYR A 8 -0.12 11.12 -0.09
C TYR A 8 -0.83 10.47 -1.28
N VAL A 9 -1.59 9.41 -1.02
CA VAL A 9 -2.36 8.69 -2.05
C VAL A 9 -3.84 8.93 -1.87
N HIS A 10 -4.37 8.57 -0.70
CA HIS A 10 -5.78 8.68 -0.39
C HIS A 10 -6.03 8.56 1.10
N SER A 11 -7.23 8.94 1.52
CA SER A 11 -7.75 8.67 2.85
C SER A 11 -9.12 8.03 2.74
N TYR A 12 -9.40 7.09 3.63
CA TYR A 12 -10.66 6.37 3.67
C TYR A 12 -11.23 6.39 5.08
N SER A 13 -12.55 6.48 5.20
CA SER A 13 -13.20 6.28 6.49
C SER A 13 -13.03 4.82 6.93
N ASN A 14 -12.90 4.63 8.23
CA ASN A 14 -12.83 3.33 8.86
C ASN A 14 -13.70 3.32 10.13
N THR A 15 -14.24 2.15 10.45
CA THR A 15 -14.98 1.91 11.69
C THR A 15 -14.29 0.79 12.43
N TYR A 16 -13.70 1.12 13.57
CA TYR A 16 -12.91 0.21 14.38
C TYR A 16 -13.59 -0.04 15.72
N GLN A 17 -13.93 -1.30 15.99
CA GLN A 17 -14.47 -1.71 17.28
C GLN A 17 -13.32 -2.04 18.23
N TYR A 18 -13.22 -1.31 19.34
CA TYR A 18 -12.30 -1.63 20.42
C TYR A 18 -13.07 -1.82 21.73
N LYS A 19 -13.04 -3.06 22.23
CA LYS A 19 -13.88 -3.50 23.35
C LYS A 19 -15.36 -3.21 23.03
N THR A 20 -16.03 -2.42 23.85
CA THR A 20 -17.44 -2.05 23.68
C THR A 20 -17.63 -0.70 23.00
N VAL A 21 -16.55 -0.06 22.53
CA VAL A 21 -16.59 1.28 21.93
C VAL A 21 -16.31 1.19 20.44
N GLU A 22 -17.20 1.79 19.65
CA GLU A 22 -17.01 1.98 18.23
C GLU A 22 -16.25 3.30 17.99
N TYR A 23 -15.15 3.24 17.25
CA TYR A 23 -14.37 4.39 16.84
C TYR A 23 -14.58 4.63 15.34
N LYS A 24 -14.91 5.88 14.98
CA LYS A 24 -14.85 6.34 13.60
C LYS A 24 -13.49 6.98 13.38
N THR A 25 -12.72 6.44 12.44
CA THR A 25 -11.41 7.00 12.06
C THR A 25 -11.39 7.34 10.57
N CYS A 26 -10.41 8.15 10.19
CA CYS A 26 -10.06 8.42 8.80
C CYS A 26 -8.59 8.03 8.65
N ASP A 27 -8.34 6.96 7.90
CA ASP A 27 -7.01 6.42 7.74
C ASP A 27 -6.38 7.02 6.49
N CYS A 28 -5.20 7.61 6.63
CA CYS A 28 -4.45 8.24 5.54
C CYS A 28 -3.33 7.33 5.05
N PHE A 29 -3.24 7.12 3.74
CA PHE A 29 -2.28 6.23 3.13
C PHE A 29 -1.25 7.00 2.30
N PHE A 30 0.01 6.63 2.45
CA PHE A 30 1.15 7.25 1.79
C PHE A 30 2.02 6.20 1.12
N ILE A 31 2.62 6.58 -0.02
CA ILE A 31 3.71 5.83 -0.64
C ILE A 31 5.02 6.47 -0.21
N VAL A 32 5.89 5.64 0.37
CA VAL A 32 7.29 5.99 0.61
C VAL A 32 8.18 5.37 -0.46
N LYS A 33 9.15 6.13 -0.95
CA LYS A 33 10.24 5.58 -1.75
C LYS A 33 11.53 5.60 -0.95
N LEU A 34 12.24 4.48 -1.03
CA LEU A 34 13.46 4.20 -0.27
C LEU A 34 14.60 3.98 -1.26
N ASP A 35 15.77 4.52 -0.95
CA ASP A 35 16.95 4.40 -1.83
C ASP A 35 17.41 2.94 -1.99
N GLN A 36 17.14 2.12 -0.98
CA GLN A 36 17.48 0.71 -0.92
C GLN A 36 16.43 -0.04 -0.11
N LYS A 37 16.28 -1.34 -0.39
CA LYS A 37 15.40 -2.23 0.37
C LYS A 37 15.93 -2.35 1.81
N PRO A 38 15.21 -1.87 2.83
CA PRO A 38 15.71 -1.89 4.19
C PRO A 38 15.47 -3.26 4.84
N THR A 39 16.29 -3.57 5.85
CA THR A 39 15.99 -4.62 6.82
C THR A 39 14.96 -4.07 7.80
N VAL A 40 13.77 -4.66 7.82
CA VAL A 40 12.70 -4.29 8.76
C VAL A 40 12.50 -5.47 9.70
N ILE A 41 12.56 -5.20 11.01
CA ILE A 41 12.43 -6.21 12.05
C ILE A 41 11.15 -5.90 12.84
N ALA A 42 10.23 -6.86 12.85
CA ALA A 42 9.04 -6.82 13.67
C ALA A 42 9.41 -6.60 15.15
N GLN A 43 8.66 -5.76 15.84
CA GLN A 43 8.81 -5.52 17.29
C GLN A 43 7.62 -6.14 18.03
N ASP A 44 7.34 -5.71 19.25
CA ASP A 44 6.26 -6.23 20.09
C ASP A 44 4.85 -6.04 19.51
N ASP A 45 4.60 -4.94 18.78
CA ASP A 45 3.28 -4.60 18.25
C ASP A 45 2.87 -5.36 16.96
N VAL A 46 3.81 -6.08 16.32
CA VAL A 46 3.59 -6.79 15.06
C VAL A 46 4.26 -8.16 15.07
N ALA A 47 3.57 -9.20 14.64
CA ALA A 47 4.13 -10.55 14.67
C ALA A 47 5.22 -10.79 13.61
N GLU A 48 5.08 -10.20 12.43
CA GLU A 48 6.00 -10.40 11.30
C GLU A 48 5.97 -9.20 10.34
N VAL A 49 7.05 -8.98 9.59
CA VAL A 49 7.10 -8.06 8.45
C VAL A 49 7.59 -8.79 7.20
N GLN A 50 6.85 -8.65 6.09
CA GLN A 50 7.18 -9.28 4.81
C GLN A 50 7.20 -8.27 3.67
N TRP A 51 8.10 -8.48 2.71
CA TRP A 51 8.11 -7.75 1.44
C TRP A 51 7.32 -8.52 0.40
N VAL A 52 6.12 -8.03 0.07
CA VAL A 52 5.20 -8.70 -0.87
C VAL A 52 5.10 -7.89 -2.15
N ASN A 53 5.13 -8.55 -3.30
CA ASN A 53 4.80 -7.91 -4.57
C ASN A 53 3.34 -7.45 -4.53
N ILE A 54 3.05 -6.22 -4.95
CA ILE A 54 1.70 -5.63 -4.92
C ILE A 54 0.62 -6.51 -5.57
N HIS A 55 0.97 -7.26 -6.63
CA HIS A 55 0.05 -8.14 -7.33
C HIS A 55 -0.25 -9.44 -6.57
N ASN A 56 0.63 -9.84 -5.65
CA ASN A 56 0.48 -11.02 -4.80
C ASN A 56 -0.21 -10.71 -3.48
N ILE A 57 -0.51 -9.44 -3.17
CA ILE A 57 -1.21 -9.06 -1.95
C ILE A 57 -2.66 -9.56 -1.99
N ASN A 58 -3.02 -10.38 -1.01
CA ASN A 58 -4.38 -10.82 -0.76
C ASN A 58 -5.12 -9.78 0.10
N ILE A 59 -6.03 -9.04 -0.53
CA ILE A 59 -6.79 -7.96 0.11
C ILE A 59 -7.65 -8.47 1.27
N THR A 60 -8.13 -9.72 1.21
CA THR A 60 -9.04 -10.26 2.24
C THR A 60 -8.34 -10.55 3.57
N GLN A 61 -7.00 -10.49 3.62
CA GLN A 61 -6.22 -10.66 4.85
C GLN A 61 -6.17 -9.38 5.70
N PHE A 62 -6.57 -8.23 5.17
CA PHE A 62 -6.61 -6.98 5.93
C PHE A 62 -7.93 -6.85 6.68
N ALA A 63 -7.86 -6.61 7.98
CA ALA A 63 -9.06 -6.49 8.83
C ALA A 63 -9.89 -5.22 8.54
N PHE A 64 -9.24 -4.13 8.13
CA PHE A 64 -9.89 -2.84 7.93
C PHE A 64 -10.25 -2.58 6.46
N SER A 65 -11.49 -2.15 6.24
CA SER A 65 -11.99 -1.81 4.92
C SER A 65 -11.25 -0.62 4.30
N SER A 66 -10.77 0.32 5.11
CA SER A 66 -9.92 1.43 4.64
C SER A 66 -8.61 0.93 4.02
N THR A 67 -7.96 -0.04 4.68
CA THR A 67 -6.72 -0.66 4.16
C THR A 67 -7.00 -1.47 2.91
N GLN A 68 -8.11 -2.23 2.87
CA GLN A 68 -8.51 -2.97 1.68
C GLN A 68 -8.69 -2.04 0.47
N GLN A 69 -9.40 -0.93 0.63
CA GLN A 69 -9.60 0.10 -0.41
C GLN A 69 -8.28 0.73 -0.86
N ALA A 70 -7.38 1.03 0.07
CA ALA A 70 -6.08 1.60 -0.25
C ALA A 70 -5.19 0.64 -1.06
N ILE A 71 -5.18 -0.65 -0.72
CA ILE A 71 -4.44 -1.66 -1.48
C ILE A 71 -5.06 -1.86 -2.87
N GLU A 72 -6.38 -1.89 -2.99
CA GLU A 72 -7.05 -1.99 -4.29
C GLU A 72 -6.72 -0.79 -5.19
N HIS A 73 -6.77 0.42 -4.65
CA HIS A 73 -6.33 1.63 -5.33
C HIS A 73 -4.88 1.50 -5.83
N LEU A 74 -3.97 1.02 -4.98
CA LEU A 74 -2.56 0.86 -5.32
C LEU A 74 -2.33 -0.21 -6.41
N LYS A 75 -3.07 -1.32 -6.37
CA LYS A 75 -3.02 -2.36 -7.41
C LYS A 75 -3.47 -1.81 -8.76
N ASN A 76 -4.55 -1.03 -8.79
CA ASN A 76 -5.04 -0.40 -10.02
C ASN A 76 -4.01 0.58 -10.60
N GLN A 77 -3.41 1.42 -9.75
CA GLN A 77 -2.32 2.32 -10.18
C GLN A 77 -1.10 1.57 -10.73
N ALA A 78 -0.73 0.44 -10.11
CA ALA A 78 0.38 -0.39 -10.57
C ALA A 78 0.10 -1.02 -11.95
N ASN A 79 -1.11 -1.52 -12.17
CA ASN A 79 -1.55 -2.07 -13.45
C ASN A 79 -1.51 -1.02 -14.57
N SER A 80 -2.12 0.15 -14.34
CA SER A 80 -2.11 1.24 -15.35
C SER A 80 -0.68 1.67 -15.70
N ARG A 81 0.23 1.74 -14.72
CA ARG A 81 1.63 2.07 -14.99
C ARG A 81 2.33 0.98 -15.82
N GLN A 82 2.07 -0.29 -15.54
CA GLN A 82 2.63 -1.39 -16.34
C GLN A 82 2.13 -1.35 -17.78
N GLU A 83 0.85 -1.09 -18.01
CA GLU A 83 0.27 -0.94 -19.35
C GLU A 83 0.90 0.22 -20.12
N MET A 84 1.07 1.39 -19.47
CA MET A 84 1.72 2.54 -20.07
C MET A 84 3.18 2.26 -20.46
N VAL A 85 3.94 1.56 -19.60
CA VAL A 85 5.33 1.17 -19.90
C VAL A 85 5.39 0.20 -21.07
N HIS A 86 4.54 -0.83 -21.09
CA HIS A 86 4.47 -1.76 -22.23
C HIS A 86 4.04 -1.08 -23.53
N GLN A 87 3.16 -0.08 -23.46
CA GLN A 87 2.77 0.71 -24.64
C GLN A 87 3.92 1.60 -25.14
N ALA A 88 4.63 2.28 -24.23
CA ALA A 88 5.78 3.11 -24.59
C ALA A 88 6.90 2.29 -25.23
N GLN A 89 7.18 1.09 -24.72
CA GLN A 89 8.17 0.17 -25.29
C GLN A 89 7.78 -0.31 -26.71
N ARG A 90 6.48 -0.51 -26.99
CA ARG A 90 5.99 -0.84 -28.34
C ARG A 90 6.08 0.32 -29.32
N LEU A 91 5.96 1.56 -28.84
CA LEU A 91 6.00 2.77 -29.66
C LEU A 91 7.43 3.32 -29.86
N GLY A 92 8.37 2.99 -28.98
CA GLY A 92 9.77 3.46 -28.99
C GLY A 92 10.75 2.56 -29.75
N GLY A 93 10.28 1.61 -30.55
CA GLY A 93 11.13 0.75 -31.37
C GLY A 93 11.57 1.42 -32.68
N TYR A 94 12.68 2.17 -32.64
CA TYR A 94 13.62 2.41 -33.75
C TYR A 94 15.04 2.38 -33.20
#